data_AF-Q4TEQ2-F1
#
_entry.id   AF-Q4TEQ2-F1
#
_cell.length_a   1.000
_cell.length_b   1.000
_cell.length_c   1.000
_cell.angle_alpha   90.00
_cell.angle_beta   90.00
_cell.angle_gamma   90.00
#
_symmetry.space_group_name_H-M   'P 1'
#
loop_
_entity.id
_entity.type
_entity.pdbx_description
1 polymer ?
#
loop_
_entity_poly.entity_id
_entity_poly.type
_entity_poly.pdbx_seq_one_letter_code
_entity_poly.pdbx_strand_id
1 'polypeptide(L)'
;LEQDVHPSEGLNAVSISKGDLHVEFLEIGGKEDLRPYWQRYLPRALMLVFVVDASCPQRFPVAKQHLHQLLASDPALPLMVLANKQVSVTANTPAPSCCSAITFVPGDRNTR
;
A
#
# COMPACT_ATOMS: atom_id res chain seq x y z
N LEU A 1 -2.77 1.96 -24.02
CA LEU A 1 -3.48 1.01 -23.14
C LEU A 1 -3.87 1.80 -21.90
N GLU A 2 -5.04 2.41 -21.94
CA GLU A 2 -5.60 3.11 -20.78
C GLU A 2 -6.02 2.03 -19.78
N GLN A 3 -5.27 1.89 -18.67
CA GLN A 3 -5.68 1.04 -17.58
C GLN A 3 -6.74 1.80 -16.78
N ASP A 4 -7.97 1.30 -16.82
CA ASP A 4 -9.07 1.77 -16.00
C ASP A 4 -8.77 1.41 -14.54
N VAL A 5 -8.44 2.41 -13.73
CA VAL A 5 -8.07 2.22 -12.32
C VAL A 5 -9.35 2.25 -11.48
N HIS A 6 -9.95 1.08 -11.27
CA HIS A 6 -11.02 0.90 -10.30
C HIS A 6 -10.45 0.72 -8.88
N PRO A 7 -11.17 1.15 -7.82
CA PRO A 7 -10.78 0.85 -6.44
C PRO A 7 -10.55 -0.66 -6.27
N SER A 8 -9.39 -1.07 -5.77
CA SER A 8 -9.06 -2.48 -5.57
C SER A 8 -10.12 -3.12 -4.66
N GLU A 9 -11.00 -3.94 -5.23
CA GLU A 9 -12.11 -4.59 -4.51
C GLU A 9 -11.66 -5.84 -3.75
N GLY A 10 -10.39 -6.24 -3.90
CA GLY A 10 -9.85 -7.45 -3.29
C GLY A 10 -8.34 -7.40 -3.06
N LEU A 11 -7.71 -8.57 -3.13
CA LEU A 11 -6.26 -8.75 -3.04
C LEU A 11 -5.69 -8.98 -4.44
N ASN A 12 -4.59 -8.33 -4.76
CA ASN A 12 -3.87 -8.51 -6.01
C ASN A 12 -2.42 -8.90 -5.69
N ALA A 13 -1.92 -9.98 -6.28
CA ALA A 13 -0.56 -10.47 -6.07
C ALA A 13 0.19 -10.49 -7.39
N VAL A 14 1.36 -9.87 -7.42
CA VAL A 14 2.24 -9.78 -8.59
C VAL A 14 3.63 -10.28 -8.21
N SER A 15 4.08 -11.35 -8.86
CA SER A 15 5.44 -11.86 -8.68
C SER A 15 6.35 -11.37 -9.81
N ILE A 16 7.49 -10.79 -9.45
CA ILE A 16 8.54 -10.36 -10.36
C ILE A 16 9.77 -11.22 -10.10
N SER A 17 10.19 -11.99 -11.12
CA SER A 17 11.42 -12.77 -11.10
C SER A 17 12.44 -12.18 -12.06
N LYS A 18 13.66 -11.89 -11.58
CA LYS A 18 14.78 -11.43 -12.42
C LYS A 18 16.06 -12.16 -12.00
N GLY A 19 16.47 -13.15 -12.80
CA GLY A 19 17.58 -14.03 -12.42
C GLY A 19 17.23 -14.82 -11.16
N ASP A 20 18.13 -14.81 -10.17
CA ASP A 20 17.92 -15.47 -8.87
C ASP A 20 17.08 -14.64 -7.87
N LEU A 21 16.66 -13.44 -8.26
CA LEU A 21 15.81 -12.58 -7.44
C LEU A 21 14.33 -12.87 -7.72
N HIS A 22 13.61 -13.30 -6.68
CA HIS A 22 12.15 -13.46 -6.69
C HIS A 22 11.52 -12.51 -5.67
N VAL A 23 10.68 -11.60 -6.14
CA VAL A 23 9.97 -10.63 -5.29
C VAL A 23 8.48 -10.73 -5.60
N GLU A 24 7.68 -10.96 -4.57
CA GLU A 24 6.23 -10.90 -4.66
C GLU A 24 5.76 -9.53 -4.15
N PHE A 25 4.71 -8.99 -4.76
CA PHE A 25 4.03 -7.77 -4.34
C PHE A 25 2.57 -8.12 -4.11
N LEU A 26 2.11 -8.00 -2.87
CA LEU A 26 0.72 -8.22 -2.49
C LEU A 26 0.06 -6.88 -2.21
N GLU A 27 -0.79 -6.43 -3.11
CA GLU A 27 -1.65 -5.27 -2.94
C GLU A 27 -2.95 -5.67 -2.22
N ILE A 28 -3.31 -4.94 -1.18
CA ILE A 28 -4.59 -5.06 -0.48
C ILE A 28 -5.32 -3.73 -0.56
N GLY A 29 -6.57 -3.75 -1.02
CA GLY A 29 -7.42 -2.57 -1.10
C GLY A 29 -7.65 -1.91 0.28
N GLY A 30 -7.90 -0.60 0.27
CA GLY A 30 -8.12 0.22 1.47
C GLY A 30 -9.58 0.42 1.91
N LYS A 31 -10.53 -0.28 1.26
CA LYS A 31 -11.93 -0.35 1.72
C LYS A 31 -11.97 -0.91 3.15
N GLU A 32 -12.91 -0.44 3.97
CA GLU A 32 -12.99 -0.81 5.40
C GLU A 32 -13.05 -2.32 5.61
N ASP A 33 -13.79 -3.03 4.77
CA ASP A 33 -13.93 -4.50 4.82
C ASP A 33 -12.62 -5.25 4.57
N LEU A 34 -11.65 -4.62 3.89
CA LEU A 34 -10.36 -5.23 3.56
C LEU A 34 -9.27 -4.91 4.59
N ARG A 35 -9.46 -3.91 5.45
CA ARG A 35 -8.46 -3.50 6.45
C ARG A 35 -8.07 -4.59 7.46
N PRO A 36 -8.97 -5.49 7.91
CA PRO A 36 -8.60 -6.61 8.79
C PRO A 36 -7.53 -7.53 8.17
N TYR A 37 -7.44 -7.61 6.84
CA TYR A 37 -6.47 -8.46 6.16
C TYR A 37 -5.05 -7.89 6.25
N TRP A 38 -4.87 -6.58 6.39
CA TRP A 38 -3.55 -5.95 6.45
C TRP A 38 -2.66 -6.57 7.54
N GLN A 39 -3.22 -6.78 8.74
CA GLN A 39 -2.50 -7.37 9.86
C GLN A 39 -2.14 -8.85 9.63
N ARG A 40 -2.96 -9.57 8.86
CA ARG A 40 -2.74 -11.01 8.59
C ARG A 40 -1.53 -11.26 7.70
N TYR A 41 -1.19 -10.32 6.81
CA TYR A 41 -0.07 -10.46 5.86
C TYR A 41 1.24 -9.82 6.35
N LEU A 42 1.18 -8.93 7.36
CA LEU A 42 2.36 -8.29 7.95
C LEU A 42 3.47 -9.27 8.38
N PRO A 43 3.19 -10.38 9.09
CA PRO A 43 4.25 -11.29 9.56
C PRO A 43 5.06 -11.94 8.42
N ARG A 44 4.48 -12.02 7.21
CA ARG A 44 5.13 -12.60 6.03
C ARG A 44 5.82 -11.55 5.15
N ALA A 45 5.64 -10.26 5.46
CA ALA A 45 6.21 -9.18 4.69
C ALA A 45 7.67 -8.91 5.08
N LEU A 46 8.53 -8.68 4.08
CA LEU A 46 9.88 -8.15 4.23
C LEU A 46 9.89 -6.62 4.35
N MET A 47 8.90 -5.96 3.74
CA MET A 47 8.73 -4.51 3.74
C MET A 47 7.24 -4.17 3.61
N LEU A 48 6.83 -3.09 4.28
CA LEU A 48 5.53 -2.44 4.10
C LEU A 48 5.67 -1.25 3.17
N VAL A 49 4.91 -1.24 2.07
CA VAL A 49 4.75 -0.07 1.20
C VAL A 49 3.35 0.51 1.44
N PHE A 50 3.30 1.69 2.03
CA PHE A 50 2.05 2.37 2.40
C PHE A 50 1.78 3.54 1.45
N VAL A 51 0.71 3.45 0.64
CA VAL A 51 0.39 4.47 -0.37
C VAL A 51 -0.66 5.44 0.18
N VAL A 52 -0.31 6.72 0.22
CA VAL A 52 -1.17 7.82 0.67
C VAL A 52 -1.57 8.67 -0.53
N ASP A 53 -2.84 9.08 -0.60
CA ASP A 53 -3.28 10.06 -1.60
C ASP A 53 -2.88 11.47 -1.15
N ALA A 54 -1.85 12.03 -1.77
CA ALA A 54 -1.29 13.35 -1.46
C ALA A 54 -2.25 14.50 -1.77
N SER A 55 -3.24 14.28 -2.63
CA SER A 55 -4.23 15.30 -3.00
C SER A 55 -5.31 15.53 -1.93
N CYS A 56 -5.39 14.66 -0.91
CA CYS A 56 -6.41 14.71 0.14
C CYS A 56 -5.81 14.78 1.57
N PRO A 57 -5.19 15.91 1.98
CA PRO A 57 -4.57 16.07 3.30
C PRO A 57 -5.50 15.83 4.49
N GLN A 58 -6.81 16.05 4.30
CA GLN A 58 -7.84 15.84 5.33
C GLN A 58 -7.86 14.39 5.86
N ARG A 59 -7.40 13.43 5.05
CA ARG A 59 -7.36 12.00 5.42
C ARG A 59 -6.04 11.56 6.07
N PHE A 60 -5.03 12.43 6.13
CA PHE A 60 -3.74 12.09 6.71
C PHE A 60 -3.82 11.65 8.19
N PRO A 61 -4.67 12.24 9.05
CA PRO A 61 -4.81 11.76 10.43
C PRO A 61 -5.27 10.29 10.49
N VAL A 62 -6.24 9.91 9.65
CA VAL A 62 -6.76 8.53 9.57
C VAL A 62 -5.70 7.59 8.99
N ALA A 63 -5.01 8.01 7.92
CA ALA A 63 -3.94 7.22 7.32
C ALA A 63 -2.78 6.99 8.30
N LYS A 64 -2.39 8.02 9.06
CA LYS A 64 -1.41 7.95 10.14
C LYS A 64 -1.86 6.95 11.20
N GLN A 65 -3.08 7.05 11.69
CA GLN A 65 -3.59 6.13 12.71
C GLN A 65 -3.46 4.66 12.26
N HIS A 66 -3.86 4.34 11.03
CA HIS A 66 -3.73 2.99 10.49
C HIS A 66 -2.28 2.54 10.33
N LEU A 67 -1.40 3.41 9.80
CA LEU A 67 0.01 3.10 9.69
C LEU A 67 0.64 2.78 11.05
N HIS A 68 0.34 3.58 12.07
CA HIS A 68 0.82 3.32 13.43
C HIS A 68 0.27 2.01 14.01
N GLN A 69 -0.99 1.65 13.72
CA GLN A 69 -1.55 0.36 14.13
C GLN A 69 -0.82 -0.82 13.46
N LEU A 70 -0.43 -0.69 12.19
CA LEU A 70 0.32 -1.72 11.47
C LEU A 70 1.74 -1.88 12.03
N LEU A 71 2.44 -0.77 12.28
CA LEU A 71 3.80 -0.79 12.82
C LEU A 71 3.85 -1.22 14.30
N ALA A 72 2.77 -1.04 15.06
CA ALA A 72 2.70 -1.55 16.43
C ALA A 72 2.76 -3.09 16.47
N SER A 73 2.29 -3.77 15.41
CA SER A 73 2.38 -5.23 15.31
C SER A 73 3.78 -5.72 14.95
N ASP A 74 4.56 -4.92 14.20
CA ASP A 74 5.93 -5.24 13.82
C ASP A 74 6.77 -3.96 13.64
N PRO A 75 7.39 -3.44 14.71
CA PRO A 75 8.14 -2.19 14.67
C PRO A 75 9.48 -2.30 13.94
N ALA A 76 9.94 -3.52 13.65
CA ALA A 76 11.19 -3.76 12.94
C ALA A 76 11.01 -3.84 11.41
N LEU A 77 9.76 -3.83 10.93
CA LEU A 77 9.44 -3.92 9.51
C LEU A 77 9.88 -2.63 8.77
N PRO A 78 10.75 -2.73 7.75
CA PRO A 78 11.05 -1.61 6.87
C PRO A 78 9.78 -1.02 6.26
N LEU A 79 9.67 0.30 6.30
CA LEU A 79 8.52 1.06 5.80
C LEU A 79 8.94 1.98 4.66
N MET A 80 8.19 1.92 3.56
CA MET A 80 8.20 2.92 2.49
C MET A 80 6.84 3.59 2.42
N VAL A 81 6.79 4.92 2.48
CA VAL A 81 5.54 5.68 2.29
C VAL A 81 5.56 6.33 0.92
N LEU A 82 4.60 5.99 0.07
CA LEU A 82 4.45 6.57 -1.26
C LEU A 82 3.34 7.61 -1.25
N ALA A 83 3.68 8.86 -1.57
CA ALA A 83 2.71 9.94 -1.76
C ALA A 83 2.21 9.89 -3.21
N ASN A 84 1.06 9.25 -3.45
CA ASN A 84 0.44 9.11 -4.76
C ASN A 84 -0.45 10.33 -5.10
N LYS A 85 -0.76 10.53 -6.39
CA LYS A 85 -1.53 11.67 -6.91
C LYS A 85 -0.92 13.03 -6.55
N GLN A 86 0.40 13.16 -6.69
CA GLN A 86 1.06 14.46 -6.63
C GLN A 86 0.62 15.28 -7.85
N VAL A 87 -0.47 16.02 -7.72
CA VAL A 87 -0.92 16.96 -8.74
C VAL A 87 0.09 18.11 -8.76
N SER A 88 0.80 18.28 -9.88
CA SER A 88 1.52 19.51 -10.17
C SER A 88 0.53 20.67 -10.16
N VAL A 89 0.84 21.74 -9.42
CA VAL A 89 0.02 22.94 -9.25
C VAL A 89 -0.20 23.63 -10.60
N THR A 90 -1.13 23.12 -11.41
CA THR A 90 -1.68 23.78 -12.60
C THR A 90 -3.16 23.43 -12.68
N ALA A 91 -3.97 24.32 -12.09
CA ALA A 91 -5.37 24.64 -12.32
C ALA A 91 -6.37 23.55 -12.82
N ASN A 92 -7.43 23.37 -12.01
CA ASN A 92 -8.83 23.17 -12.43
C ASN A 92 -9.32 21.82 -12.99
N THR A 93 -9.15 20.71 -12.29
CA THR A 93 -9.99 19.52 -12.55
C THR A 93 -10.40 18.79 -11.26
N PRO A 94 -11.69 18.42 -11.08
CA PRO A 94 -12.11 17.62 -9.94
C PRO A 94 -11.57 16.19 -10.08
N ALA A 95 -10.73 15.76 -9.12
CA ALA A 95 -10.11 14.44 -9.13
C ALA A 95 -11.12 13.34 -8.74
N PRO A 96 -11.14 12.19 -9.43
CA PRO A 96 -11.98 11.06 -9.05
C PRO A 96 -11.40 10.31 -7.83
N SER A 97 -12.30 9.54 -7.21
CA SER A 97 -12.23 8.86 -5.92
C SER A 97 -10.83 8.49 -5.38
N CYS A 98 -10.66 8.83 -4.11
CA CYS A 98 -9.43 8.73 -3.32
C CYS A 98 -9.23 7.29 -2.79
N CYS A 99 -8.50 6.46 -3.55
CA CYS A 99 -8.15 5.09 -3.17
C CYS A 99 -6.76 5.05 -2.53
N SER A 100 -6.68 4.68 -1.25
CA SER A 100 -5.43 4.31 -0.60
C SER A 100 -5.22 2.81 -0.79
N ALA A 101 -4.02 2.41 -1.20
CA ALA A 101 -3.62 1.02 -1.39
C ALA A 101 -2.45 0.70 -0.46
N ILE A 102 -2.34 -0.55 -0.01
CA ILE A 102 -1.16 -1.04 0.71
C ILE A 102 -0.55 -2.17 -0.10
N THR A 103 0.76 -2.11 -0.32
CA THR A 103 1.50 -3.19 -0.96
C THR A 103 2.47 -3.81 0.04
N PHE A 104 2.39 -5.11 0.21
CA PHE A 104 3.33 -5.91 0.98
C PHE A 104 4.33 -6.56 0.03
N VAL A 105 5.57 -6.70 0.46
CA VAL A 105 6.56 -7.54 -0.24
C VAL A 105 6.76 -8.81 0.56
N PRO A 106 6.14 -9.95 0.22
CA PRO A 106 6.37 -11.22 0.91
C PRO A 106 7.81 -11.71 0.74
N GLY A 107 8.31 -12.40 1.75
CA GLY A 107 9.56 -13.14 1.63
C GLY A 107 9.96 -13.84 2.93
N ASP A 108 10.85 -14.83 2.80
CA ASP A 108 11.32 -15.62 3.93
C ASP A 108 12.24 -14.76 4.81
N ARG A 109 11.85 -14.58 6.08
CA ARG A 109 12.66 -13.83 7.07
C ARG A 109 13.79 -14.68 7.66
N ASN A 110 13.79 -15.98 7.40
CA ASN A 110 14.71 -16.95 8.00
C ASN A 110 16.02 -17.12 7.21
N THR A 111 16.19 -16.40 6.09
CA THR A 111 17.38 -16.42 5.22
C THR A 111 18.34 -15.24 5.45
N ARG A 112 18.28 -14.58 6.62
CA ARG A 112 19.27 -13.56 7.04
C ARG A 112 20.48 -14.18 7.72
#